data_AF-A0A7S2LTF4-F1
#
_entry.id   AF-A0A7S2LTF4-F1
#
_cell.length_a   1.000
_cell.length_b   1.000
_cell.length_c   1.000
_cell.angle_alpha   90.00
_cell.angle_beta   90.00
_cell.angle_gamma   90.00
#
_symmetry.space_group_name_H-M   'P 1'
#
loop_
_entity.id
_entity.type
_entity.pdbx_description
1 polymer ?
#
loop_
_entity_poly.entity_id
_entity_poly.type
_entity_poly.pdbx_seq_one_letter_code
_entity_poly.pdbx_strand_id
1 'polypeptide(L)'
;LQEETSITIMSSKYKEQGWIVELEDAKKKAKKVSEQLSMTRPLHDADNEDDIEDDDNEPLMQQSSTLQPSSPTSVEHNIDKLVARRFKAQCRIARAYHQLRQFQACKIAVAVCFSLNHSINRKDRERLEEYRADADAHLQEAAARSNMIMNNDRRREFKRGFFAIDEFSFPHPEIRNIYLLHACVLAGDVISLEEVVAFGASLDRPMVDREWCKRYTLHQSMPVDNTALVIACACLASATVVGRPSLPLDHYADCAVQLIMLGADVNRTLNLYSASRDGTNLLDIEPTHLPTWRKLKFAGKSAKELAILAKHTRVLEAMESMSTIEKKIANAHCRCGSRLKWSECHGAREVVGGGAYYCMKSVDPPRVCFRFSPVALCYCNQNFNLHYDCCWNSINLRPVYLDDVECKKGQYLNLTKKLGMFLRGGGKCSQESLDNVVATWLNFQNDFPPEQLGKTGLEKYPVEVYAGCISRLDDYFYWTNAHWKLEKSELLRRVQEWNEALESYCKDKGLDGEIGQEFLERHKVSPFAPCGNRSCDRVEERVKEFQLCSRCMIISYCSKECIRADWKRHKIECRKCD
;
A
#
# COMPACT_ATOMS: atom_id res chain seq x y z
N LEU A 1 21.84 -27.27 -1.66
CA LEU A 1 21.05 -26.82 -2.84
C LEU A 1 19.96 -25.78 -2.52
N GLN A 2 18.80 -26.09 -1.92
CA GLN A 2 17.79 -25.05 -1.60
C GLN A 2 18.24 -24.02 -0.55
N GLU A 3 19.03 -24.44 0.45
CA GLU A 3 19.63 -23.53 1.45
C GLU A 3 20.78 -22.70 0.86
N GLU A 4 21.62 -23.28 0.00
CA GLU A 4 22.67 -22.56 -0.74
C GLU A 4 22.07 -21.50 -1.66
N THR A 5 20.95 -21.81 -2.35
CA THR A 5 20.27 -20.86 -3.23
C THR A 5 19.71 -19.67 -2.43
N SER A 6 19.23 -19.91 -1.21
CA SER A 6 18.71 -18.87 -0.31
C SER A 6 19.84 -17.97 0.24
N ILE A 7 21.01 -18.54 0.53
CA ILE A 7 22.20 -17.80 0.95
C ILE A 7 22.77 -16.94 -0.20
N THR A 8 22.76 -17.44 -1.44
CA THR A 8 23.18 -16.68 -2.62
C THR A 8 22.23 -15.53 -2.94
N ILE A 9 20.92 -15.73 -2.83
CA ILE A 9 19.91 -14.67 -3.04
C ILE A 9 19.99 -13.59 -1.95
N MET A 10 20.24 -13.97 -0.69
CA MET A 10 20.46 -13.00 0.39
C MET A 10 21.77 -12.23 0.19
N SER A 11 22.87 -12.91 -0.16
CA SER A 11 24.16 -12.28 -0.47
C SER A 11 24.08 -11.26 -1.62
N SER A 12 23.28 -11.56 -2.65
CA SER A 12 22.98 -10.64 -3.76
C SER A 12 22.26 -9.37 -3.29
N LYS A 13 21.22 -9.50 -2.45
CA LYS A 13 20.50 -8.35 -1.87
C LYS A 13 21.36 -7.51 -0.92
N TYR A 14 22.29 -8.12 -0.19
CA TYR A 14 23.21 -7.41 0.69
C TYR A 14 24.34 -6.68 -0.07
N LYS A 15 24.68 -7.12 -1.29
CA LYS A 15 25.56 -6.38 -2.21
C LYS A 15 24.88 -5.10 -2.73
N GLU A 16 23.60 -5.14 -3.05
CA GLU A 16 22.84 -3.97 -3.53
C GLU A 16 22.68 -2.87 -2.49
N GLN A 17 22.76 -3.18 -1.19
CA GLN A 17 22.61 -2.20 -0.13
C GLN A 17 23.94 -1.53 0.31
N GLY A 18 25.09 -1.92 -0.24
CA GLY A 18 26.39 -1.25 0.01
C GLY A 18 27.16 -1.69 1.28
N TRP A 19 26.56 -2.48 2.16
CA TRP A 19 27.12 -2.79 3.50
C TRP A 19 28.28 -3.78 3.49
N ILE A 20 28.29 -4.73 2.54
CA ILE A 20 29.41 -5.67 2.36
C ILE A 20 30.64 -4.93 1.81
N VAL A 21 30.42 -3.94 0.95
CA VAL A 21 31.49 -3.11 0.38
C VAL A 21 32.17 -2.30 1.48
N GLU A 22 31.43 -1.69 2.39
CA GLU A 22 32.01 -0.95 3.53
C GLU A 22 32.80 -1.85 4.49
N LEU A 23 32.33 -3.08 4.74
CA LEU A 23 33.03 -4.03 5.59
C LEU A 23 34.33 -4.55 4.93
N GLU A 24 34.29 -4.86 3.64
CA GLU A 24 35.49 -5.24 2.89
C GLU A 24 36.48 -4.08 2.73
N ASP A 25 35.99 -2.85 2.57
CA ASP A 25 36.82 -1.65 2.48
C ASP A 25 37.49 -1.33 3.82
N ALA A 26 36.78 -1.52 4.94
CA ALA A 26 37.35 -1.44 6.28
C ALA A 26 38.42 -2.52 6.53
N LYS A 27 38.17 -3.77 6.08
CA LYS A 27 39.17 -4.86 6.16
C LYS A 27 40.41 -4.56 5.31
N LYS A 28 40.24 -4.01 4.10
CA LYS A 28 41.34 -3.59 3.23
C LYS A 28 42.15 -2.45 3.84
N LYS A 29 41.49 -1.45 4.44
CA LYS A 29 42.16 -0.34 5.16
C LYS A 29 42.95 -0.85 6.37
N ALA A 30 42.37 -1.75 7.16
CA ALA A 30 43.08 -2.36 8.30
C ALA A 30 44.30 -3.17 7.86
N LYS A 31 44.19 -3.95 6.78
CA LYS A 31 45.31 -4.70 6.21
C LYS A 31 46.43 -3.77 5.72
N LYS A 32 46.07 -2.68 5.03
CA LYS A 32 47.03 -1.68 4.55
C LYS A 32 47.79 -0.99 5.68
N VAL A 33 47.10 -0.65 6.78
CA VAL A 33 47.73 -0.08 7.99
C VAL A 33 48.67 -1.10 8.63
N SER A 34 48.28 -2.38 8.69
CA SER A 34 49.15 -3.45 9.18
C SER A 34 50.42 -3.63 8.33
N GLU A 35 50.29 -3.59 7.00
CA GLU A 35 51.42 -3.70 6.08
C GLU A 35 52.35 -2.47 6.21
N GLN A 36 51.81 -1.27 6.37
CA GLN A 36 52.60 -0.05 6.58
C GLN A 36 53.39 -0.08 7.90
N LEU A 37 52.79 -0.59 8.97
CA LEU A 37 53.46 -0.76 10.26
C LEU A 37 54.54 -1.84 10.23
N SER A 38 54.42 -2.85 9.36
CA SER A 38 55.48 -3.87 9.16
C SER A 38 56.68 -3.37 8.34
N MET A 39 56.56 -2.23 7.63
CA MET A 39 57.64 -1.67 6.81
C MET A 39 58.49 -0.62 7.55
N THR A 40 58.08 -0.15 8.72
CA THR A 40 58.91 0.69 9.59
C THR A 40 59.85 -0.17 10.44
N ARG A 41 61.06 -0.42 9.92
CA ARG A 41 62.20 -0.93 10.71
C ARG A 41 62.77 0.19 11.60
N PRO A 42 63.24 -0.11 12.82
CA PRO A 42 64.04 0.83 13.58
C PRO A 42 65.42 0.94 12.93
N LEU A 43 65.82 2.15 12.54
CA LEU A 43 67.19 2.50 12.23
C LEU A 43 67.91 2.73 13.57
N HIS A 44 68.91 1.91 13.87
CA HIS A 44 69.98 2.25 14.81
C HIS A 44 71.32 2.25 14.05
N ASP A 45 72.00 3.38 14.23
CA ASP A 45 73.43 3.69 14.26
C ASP A 45 74.34 3.37 13.08
N ALA A 46 74.97 4.44 12.59
CA ALA A 46 76.27 4.42 11.93
C ALA A 46 77.19 5.41 12.67
N ASP A 47 78.22 4.83 13.27
CA ASP A 47 79.63 5.23 13.29
C ASP A 47 80.02 6.69 13.58
N ASN A 48 80.72 6.87 14.70
CA ASN A 48 81.86 7.78 14.80
C ASN A 48 82.93 7.11 15.69
N GLU A 49 84.08 6.84 15.07
CA GLU A 49 85.36 6.51 15.70
C GLU A 49 85.98 7.78 16.30
N ASP A 50 86.58 7.68 17.49
CA ASP A 50 87.98 8.03 17.80
C ASP A 50 88.18 8.37 19.30
N ASP A 51 89.13 7.62 19.88
CA ASP A 51 90.05 7.89 20.98
C ASP A 51 89.57 8.52 22.31
N ILE A 52 89.80 7.78 23.42
CA ILE A 52 90.79 8.11 24.47
C ILE A 52 90.67 7.10 25.65
N GLU A 53 91.86 6.84 26.19
CA GLU A 53 92.36 5.92 27.22
C GLU A 53 91.60 5.75 28.56
N ASP A 54 91.85 4.56 29.12
CA ASP A 54 92.09 4.19 30.52
C ASP A 54 90.98 3.98 31.57
N ASP A 55 91.25 2.89 32.30
CA ASP A 55 90.94 2.51 33.68
C ASP A 55 89.58 1.93 34.12
N ASP A 56 89.70 0.63 34.46
CA ASP A 56 89.27 -0.03 35.69
C ASP A 56 87.81 -0.48 35.93
N ASN A 57 87.76 -1.78 36.26
CA ASN A 57 86.92 -2.50 37.22
C ASN A 57 85.57 -3.15 36.81
N GLU A 58 85.67 -4.49 36.75
CA GLU A 58 84.85 -5.51 37.43
C GLU A 58 83.38 -5.82 37.00
N PRO A 59 82.90 -7.07 37.23
CA PRO A 59 82.04 -7.77 36.29
C PRO A 59 80.56 -7.85 36.71
N LEU A 60 79.66 -7.72 35.73
CA LEU A 60 78.23 -7.95 35.89
C LEU A 60 77.83 -9.39 35.51
N MET A 61 77.21 -10.05 36.48
CA MET A 61 76.53 -11.34 36.36
C MET A 61 75.44 -11.36 35.27
N GLN A 62 75.40 -12.47 34.55
CA GLN A 62 74.34 -12.88 33.64
C GLN A 62 72.98 -13.00 34.36
N GLN A 63 71.94 -12.37 33.83
CA GLN A 63 70.54 -12.76 34.06
C GLN A 63 69.86 -13.02 32.70
N SER A 64 69.40 -14.25 32.52
CA SER A 64 68.58 -14.65 31.37
C SER A 64 67.19 -14.02 31.47
N SER A 65 66.84 -13.17 30.52
CA SER A 65 65.50 -12.59 30.39
C SER A 65 64.61 -13.49 29.55
N THR A 66 63.60 -14.06 30.20
CA THR A 66 62.44 -14.72 29.59
C THR A 66 61.67 -13.69 28.76
N LEU A 67 61.59 -13.91 27.44
CA LEU A 67 60.76 -13.14 26.50
C LEU A 67 59.29 -13.21 26.94
N GLN A 68 58.76 -12.11 27.49
CA GLN A 68 57.32 -11.95 27.70
C GLN A 68 56.63 -11.72 26.35
N PRO A 69 55.48 -12.36 26.08
CA PRO A 69 54.72 -12.12 24.86
C PRO A 69 54.24 -10.66 24.83
N SER A 70 54.57 -9.96 23.75
CA SER A 70 54.13 -8.59 23.46
C SER A 70 52.62 -8.45 23.64
N SER A 71 52.21 -7.44 24.41
CA SER A 71 50.82 -7.10 24.67
C SER A 71 49.99 -6.98 23.39
N PRO A 72 48.69 -7.33 23.43
CA PRO A 72 47.81 -7.21 22.27
C PRO A 72 47.88 -5.79 21.71
N THR A 73 48.17 -5.69 20.42
CA THR A 73 48.36 -4.41 19.75
C THR A 73 47.12 -3.53 19.93
N SER A 74 47.30 -2.22 20.09
CA SER A 74 46.20 -1.28 20.38
C SER A 74 45.04 -1.32 19.37
N VAL A 75 45.29 -1.90 18.19
CA VAL A 75 44.33 -2.12 17.10
C VAL A 75 43.28 -3.18 17.47
N GLU A 76 43.67 -4.31 18.05
CA GLU A 76 42.74 -5.40 18.42
C GLU A 76 41.73 -4.92 19.48
N HIS A 77 42.21 -4.20 20.49
CA HIS A 77 41.37 -3.59 21.53
C HIS A 77 40.34 -2.59 20.96
N ASN A 78 40.71 -1.86 19.91
CA ASN A 78 39.81 -0.91 19.25
C ASN A 78 38.73 -1.64 18.43
N ILE A 79 39.06 -2.76 17.80
CA ILE A 79 38.11 -3.60 17.06
C ILE A 79 37.09 -4.20 18.04
N ASP A 80 37.54 -4.76 19.16
CA ASP A 80 36.65 -5.34 20.18
C ASP A 80 35.68 -4.31 20.76
N LYS A 81 36.17 -3.09 21.04
CA LYS A 81 35.30 -1.98 21.47
C LYS A 81 34.25 -1.61 20.42
N LEU A 82 34.62 -1.59 19.14
CA LEU A 82 33.69 -1.26 18.06
C LEU A 82 32.63 -2.36 17.89
N VAL A 83 33.04 -3.63 17.92
CA VAL A 83 32.14 -4.79 17.87
C VAL A 83 31.18 -4.77 19.05
N ALA A 84 31.66 -4.51 20.27
CA ALA A 84 30.82 -4.42 21.47
C ALA A 84 29.80 -3.26 21.38
N ARG A 85 30.19 -2.10 20.84
CA ARG A 85 29.27 -0.97 20.61
C ARG A 85 28.19 -1.33 19.60
N ARG A 86 28.58 -1.97 18.49
CA ARG A 86 27.65 -2.43 17.44
C ARG A 86 26.69 -3.48 17.99
N PHE A 87 27.17 -4.45 18.77
CA PHE A 87 26.35 -5.45 19.44
C PHE A 87 25.28 -4.81 20.33
N LYS A 88 25.68 -3.88 21.22
CA LYS A 88 24.73 -3.16 22.09
C LYS A 88 23.70 -2.34 21.31
N ALA A 89 24.06 -1.78 20.16
CA ALA A 89 23.10 -1.11 19.28
C ALA A 89 22.10 -2.11 18.68
N GLN A 90 22.57 -3.26 18.20
CA GLN A 90 21.71 -4.29 17.63
C GLN A 90 20.77 -4.94 18.67
N CYS A 91 21.21 -5.15 19.91
CA CYS A 91 20.33 -5.61 20.98
C CYS A 91 19.18 -4.63 21.27
N ARG A 92 19.47 -3.31 21.24
CA ARG A 92 18.44 -2.28 21.40
C ARG A 92 17.45 -2.29 20.23
N ILE A 93 17.94 -2.48 19.01
CA ILE A 93 17.12 -2.62 17.80
C ILE A 93 16.25 -3.89 17.88
N ALA A 94 16.82 -5.04 18.23
CA ALA A 94 16.08 -6.30 18.38
C ALA A 94 14.96 -6.18 19.43
N ARG A 95 15.26 -5.57 20.58
CA ARG A 95 14.26 -5.28 21.62
C ARG A 95 13.17 -4.33 21.11
N ALA A 96 13.54 -3.27 20.41
CA ALA A 96 12.56 -2.34 19.85
C ALA A 96 11.64 -3.06 18.84
N TYR A 97 12.20 -3.88 17.95
CA TYR A 97 11.40 -4.67 17.01
C TYR A 97 10.52 -5.71 17.69
N HIS A 98 10.98 -6.36 18.76
CA HIS A 98 10.16 -7.28 19.55
C HIS A 98 8.98 -6.54 20.20
N GLN A 99 9.24 -5.39 20.83
CA GLN A 99 8.21 -4.56 21.46
C GLN A 99 7.21 -3.98 20.45
N LEU A 100 7.68 -3.61 19.25
CA LEU A 100 6.84 -3.19 18.13
C LEU A 100 6.19 -4.37 17.38
N ARG A 101 6.44 -5.62 17.81
CA ARG A 101 5.97 -6.85 17.17
C ARG A 101 6.33 -6.95 15.68
N GLN A 102 7.42 -6.34 15.26
CA GLN A 102 8.00 -6.49 13.93
C GLN A 102 8.85 -7.77 13.88
N PHE A 103 8.20 -8.93 14.03
CA PHE A 103 8.89 -10.20 14.28
C PHE A 103 9.89 -10.60 13.19
N GLN A 104 9.63 -10.26 11.92
CA GLN A 104 10.60 -10.48 10.84
C GLN A 104 11.87 -9.63 11.02
N ALA A 105 11.71 -8.34 11.34
CA ALA A 105 12.84 -7.44 11.59
C ALA A 105 13.57 -7.80 12.89
N CYS A 106 12.82 -8.22 13.91
CA CYS A 106 13.36 -8.74 15.17
C CYS A 106 14.23 -9.97 14.91
N LYS A 107 13.73 -10.96 14.16
CA LYS A 107 14.49 -12.17 13.80
C LYS A 107 15.79 -11.84 13.06
N ILE A 108 15.76 -10.89 12.14
CA ILE A 108 16.96 -10.40 11.44
C ILE A 108 17.93 -9.74 12.41
N ALA A 109 17.46 -8.80 13.25
CA ALA A 109 18.30 -8.12 14.23
C ALA A 109 18.94 -9.09 15.23
N VAL A 110 18.18 -10.08 15.71
CA VAL A 110 18.67 -11.16 16.58
C VAL A 110 19.75 -12.00 15.87
N ALA A 111 19.54 -12.37 14.60
CA ALA A 111 20.55 -13.10 13.83
C ALA A 111 21.85 -12.29 13.67
N VAL A 112 21.76 -10.98 13.46
CA VAL A 112 22.91 -10.08 13.44
C VAL A 112 23.61 -10.07 14.80
N CYS A 113 22.88 -10.00 15.92
CA CYS A 113 23.47 -10.09 17.26
C CYS A 113 24.28 -11.38 17.45
N PHE A 114 23.74 -12.55 17.07
CA PHE A 114 24.46 -13.83 17.15
C PHE A 114 25.70 -13.87 16.25
N SER A 115 25.66 -13.23 15.08
CA SER A 115 26.83 -13.17 14.19
C SER A 115 28.00 -12.33 14.74
N LEU A 116 27.73 -11.40 15.66
CA LEU A 116 28.75 -10.56 16.31
C LEU A 116 29.43 -11.25 17.51
N ASN A 117 29.01 -12.48 17.83
CA ASN A 117 29.38 -13.52 18.82
C ASN A 117 30.45 -13.30 19.93
N HIS A 118 31.38 -12.37 19.82
CA HIS A 118 32.59 -12.36 20.65
C HIS A 118 32.44 -11.90 22.12
N SER A 119 31.26 -11.51 22.60
CA SER A 119 31.09 -11.09 24.01
C SER A 119 29.63 -11.01 24.50
N ILE A 120 28.76 -11.89 24.00
CA ILE A 120 27.36 -11.91 24.46
C ILE A 120 27.35 -12.47 25.89
N ASN A 121 27.01 -11.62 26.88
CA ASN A 121 26.80 -12.12 28.23
C ASN A 121 25.57 -13.06 28.24
N ARG A 122 25.56 -14.00 29.18
CA ARG A 122 24.52 -15.03 29.30
C ARG A 122 23.10 -14.45 29.29
N LYS A 123 22.88 -13.33 29.99
CA LYS A 123 21.55 -12.70 30.13
C LYS A 123 21.05 -12.10 28.82
N ASP A 124 21.92 -11.46 28.04
CA ASP A 124 21.55 -10.92 26.73
C ASP A 124 21.33 -12.05 25.72
N ARG A 125 22.08 -13.15 25.82
CA ARG A 125 21.85 -14.35 25.02
C ARG A 125 20.47 -14.96 25.28
N GLU A 126 20.14 -15.21 26.55
CA GLU A 126 18.84 -15.78 26.95
C GLU A 126 17.68 -14.90 26.42
N ARG A 127 17.79 -13.57 26.52
CA ARG A 127 16.79 -12.64 25.97
C ARG A 127 16.69 -12.67 24.44
N LEU A 128 17.82 -12.74 23.74
CA LEU A 128 17.81 -12.82 22.27
C LEU A 128 17.22 -14.16 21.79
N GLU A 129 17.48 -15.25 22.52
CA GLU A 129 16.87 -16.56 22.26
C GLU A 129 15.35 -16.52 22.49
N GLU A 130 14.88 -15.89 23.57
CA GLU A 130 13.46 -15.61 23.82
C GLU A 130 12.83 -14.79 22.68
N TYR A 131 13.46 -13.67 22.28
CA TYR A 131 12.95 -12.84 21.17
C TYR A 131 12.87 -13.60 19.85
N ARG A 132 13.84 -14.49 19.58
CA ARG A 132 13.84 -15.34 18.39
C ARG A 132 12.71 -16.37 18.45
N ALA A 133 12.55 -17.05 19.58
CA ALA A 133 11.50 -18.05 19.77
C ALA A 133 10.10 -17.42 19.61
N ASP A 134 9.87 -16.27 20.25
CA ASP A 134 8.63 -15.50 20.08
C ASP A 134 8.41 -15.09 18.63
N ALA A 135 9.46 -14.56 17.97
CA ALA A 135 9.36 -14.16 16.57
C ALA A 135 9.06 -15.34 15.65
N ASP A 136 9.70 -16.49 15.86
CA ASP A 136 9.46 -17.70 15.07
C ASP A 136 8.05 -18.25 15.28
N ALA A 137 7.58 -18.33 16.54
CA ALA A 137 6.22 -18.76 16.87
C ALA A 137 5.18 -17.85 16.21
N HIS A 138 5.34 -16.52 16.33
CA HIS A 138 4.42 -15.57 15.72
C HIS A 138 4.46 -15.59 14.19
N LEU A 139 5.64 -15.72 13.58
CA LEU A 139 5.75 -15.80 12.11
C LEU A 139 5.12 -17.09 11.57
N GLN A 140 5.27 -18.21 12.27
CA GLN A 140 4.64 -19.47 11.89
C GLN A 140 3.10 -19.39 12.01
N GLU A 141 2.60 -18.83 13.10
CA GLU A 141 1.18 -18.63 13.35
C GLU A 141 0.58 -17.63 12.34
N ALA A 142 1.30 -16.54 12.05
CA ALA A 142 0.92 -15.56 11.04
C ALA A 142 0.95 -16.15 9.62
N ALA A 143 1.92 -16.99 9.28
CA ALA A 143 1.97 -17.66 7.98
C ALA A 143 0.78 -18.61 7.78
N ALA A 144 0.36 -19.32 8.83
CA ALA A 144 -0.83 -20.15 8.80
C ALA A 144 -2.11 -19.33 8.57
N ARG A 145 -2.23 -18.13 9.16
CA ARG A 145 -3.41 -17.25 9.04
C ARG A 145 -3.42 -16.37 7.81
N SER A 146 -2.31 -15.70 7.49
CA SER A 146 -2.21 -14.69 6.44
C SER A 146 -2.50 -15.26 5.06
N ASN A 147 -2.10 -16.52 4.81
CA ASN A 147 -2.43 -17.23 3.57
C ASN A 147 -3.95 -17.38 3.34
N MET A 148 -4.77 -17.27 4.40
CA MET A 148 -6.22 -17.39 4.31
C MET A 148 -6.89 -16.09 3.84
N ILE A 149 -6.35 -14.92 4.20
CA ILE A 149 -6.99 -13.61 3.97
C ILE A 149 -6.26 -12.81 2.89
N MET A 150 -4.95 -12.65 3.05
CA MET A 150 -4.10 -11.81 2.19
C MET A 150 -3.05 -12.67 1.49
N ASN A 151 -3.49 -13.42 0.47
CA ASN A 151 -2.56 -14.14 -0.38
C ASN A 151 -1.70 -13.17 -1.21
N ASN A 152 -0.59 -13.67 -1.75
CA ASN A 152 0.37 -12.85 -2.51
C ASN A 152 -0.24 -12.24 -3.78
N ASP A 153 -1.29 -12.84 -4.35
CA ASP A 153 -1.97 -12.32 -5.53
C ASP A 153 -2.74 -11.05 -5.19
N ARG A 154 -3.52 -11.06 -4.10
CA ARG A 154 -4.24 -9.87 -3.62
C ARG A 154 -3.30 -8.76 -3.20
N ARG A 155 -2.20 -9.09 -2.52
CA ARG A 155 -1.14 -8.10 -2.23
C ARG A 155 -0.63 -7.43 -3.50
N ARG A 156 -0.42 -8.21 -4.57
CA ARG A 156 -0.01 -7.67 -5.87
C ARG A 156 -1.10 -6.81 -6.51
N GLU A 157 -2.36 -7.21 -6.43
CA GLU A 157 -3.50 -6.44 -6.96
C GLU A 157 -3.63 -5.08 -6.27
N PHE A 158 -3.57 -5.02 -4.93
CA PHE A 158 -3.64 -3.75 -4.20
C PHE A 158 -2.44 -2.85 -4.48
N LYS A 159 -1.23 -3.42 -4.57
CA LYS A 159 -0.03 -2.67 -4.94
C LYS A 159 -0.09 -2.06 -6.34
N ARG A 160 -0.89 -2.63 -7.25
CA ARG A 160 -1.11 -2.08 -8.60
C ARG A 160 -2.15 -0.96 -8.63
N GLY A 161 -2.85 -0.69 -7.53
CA GLY A 161 -3.75 0.46 -7.40
C GLY A 161 -5.02 0.41 -8.24
N PHE A 162 -5.44 -0.76 -8.69
CA PHE A 162 -6.62 -0.88 -9.55
C PHE A 162 -7.94 -0.56 -8.84
N PHE A 163 -7.99 -0.66 -7.50
CA PHE A 163 -9.22 -0.49 -6.74
C PHE A 163 -8.97 0.15 -5.38
N ALA A 164 -9.96 0.92 -4.90
CA ALA A 164 -10.01 1.31 -3.49
C ALA A 164 -10.24 0.06 -2.64
N ILE A 165 -9.41 -0.14 -1.62
CA ILE A 165 -9.47 -1.33 -0.76
C ILE A 165 -10.83 -1.47 -0.04
N ASP A 166 -11.50 -0.34 0.22
CA ASP A 166 -12.84 -0.26 0.82
C ASP A 166 -13.97 -0.54 -0.18
N GLU A 167 -13.66 -0.76 -1.46
CA GLU A 167 -14.63 -1.18 -2.47
C GLU A 167 -14.58 -2.69 -2.72
N PHE A 168 -13.56 -3.37 -2.20
CA PHE A 168 -13.35 -4.79 -2.38
C PHE A 168 -14.06 -5.59 -1.28
N SER A 169 -15.14 -6.27 -1.67
CA SER A 169 -15.76 -7.28 -0.83
C SER A 169 -14.89 -8.51 -0.75
N PHE A 170 -14.63 -8.97 0.47
CA PHE A 170 -13.88 -10.18 0.69
C PHE A 170 -14.81 -11.40 0.64
N PRO A 171 -14.49 -12.44 -0.17
CA PRO A 171 -15.25 -13.69 -0.18
C PRO A 171 -14.88 -14.52 1.05
N HIS A 172 -15.56 -14.29 2.18
CA HIS A 172 -15.41 -15.10 3.38
C HIS A 172 -16.33 -16.33 3.31
N PRO A 173 -15.86 -17.52 3.74
CA PRO A 173 -16.61 -18.77 3.58
C PRO A 173 -17.98 -18.75 4.29
N GLU A 174 -18.06 -18.06 5.42
CA GLU A 174 -19.27 -18.01 6.25
C GLU A 174 -20.06 -16.71 6.10
N ILE A 175 -19.42 -15.64 5.60
CA ILE A 175 -19.95 -14.29 5.74
C ILE A 175 -19.78 -13.52 4.43
N ARG A 176 -20.84 -12.90 3.93
CA ARG A 176 -20.80 -12.02 2.75
C ARG A 176 -20.60 -10.58 3.15
N ASN A 177 -20.52 -9.70 2.15
CA ASN A 177 -20.57 -8.24 2.28
C ASN A 177 -19.60 -7.63 3.31
N ILE A 178 -18.56 -8.37 3.71
CA ILE A 178 -17.48 -7.84 4.54
C ILE A 178 -16.40 -7.25 3.65
N TYR A 179 -15.81 -6.15 4.08
CA TYR A 179 -14.59 -5.66 3.47
C TYR A 179 -13.39 -6.42 4.03
N LEU A 180 -12.26 -6.28 3.35
CA LEU A 180 -11.02 -6.93 3.75
C LEU A 180 -10.60 -6.56 5.19
N LEU A 181 -10.80 -5.32 5.62
CA LEU A 181 -10.51 -4.89 7.00
C LEU A 181 -11.35 -5.66 8.03
N HIS A 182 -12.66 -5.83 7.77
CA HIS A 182 -13.55 -6.62 8.62
C HIS A 182 -13.16 -8.11 8.63
N ALA A 183 -12.72 -8.65 7.49
CA ALA A 183 -12.24 -10.02 7.39
C ALA A 183 -10.99 -10.25 8.28
N CYS A 184 -10.03 -9.31 8.27
CA CYS A 184 -8.86 -9.37 9.16
C CYS A 184 -9.28 -9.40 10.64
N VAL A 185 -10.24 -8.57 11.04
CA VAL A 185 -10.78 -8.57 12.41
C VAL A 185 -11.44 -9.89 12.79
N LEU A 186 -12.29 -10.43 11.91
CA LEU A 186 -13.00 -11.69 12.17
C LEU A 186 -12.03 -12.87 12.32
N ALA A 187 -10.89 -12.83 11.66
CA ALA A 187 -9.83 -13.83 11.82
C ALA A 187 -8.87 -13.55 12.98
N GLY A 188 -8.97 -12.39 13.64
CA GLY A 188 -7.99 -11.95 14.64
C GLY A 188 -6.60 -11.68 14.06
N ASP A 189 -6.48 -11.41 12.76
CA ASP A 189 -5.19 -11.19 12.10
C ASP A 189 -4.80 -9.70 12.13
N VAL A 190 -4.21 -9.27 13.24
CA VAL A 190 -3.76 -7.88 13.44
C VAL A 190 -2.69 -7.47 12.42
N ILE A 191 -1.90 -8.40 11.89
CA ILE A 191 -0.84 -8.09 10.92
C ILE A 191 -1.47 -7.77 9.56
N SER A 192 -2.37 -8.63 9.07
CA SER A 192 -3.11 -8.36 7.84
C SER A 192 -4.00 -7.11 7.98
N LEU A 193 -4.56 -6.85 9.17
CA LEU A 193 -5.28 -5.61 9.47
C LEU A 193 -4.38 -4.38 9.27
N GLU A 194 -3.18 -4.38 9.84
CA GLU A 194 -2.23 -3.27 9.70
C GLU A 194 -1.79 -3.06 8.25
N GLU A 195 -1.56 -4.14 7.51
CA GLU A 195 -1.20 -4.10 6.10
C GLU A 195 -2.34 -3.47 5.27
N VAL A 196 -3.60 -3.83 5.56
CA VAL A 196 -4.79 -3.31 4.87
C VAL A 196 -5.03 -1.83 5.19
N VAL A 197 -4.83 -1.41 6.44
CA VAL A 197 -4.85 0.00 6.81
C VAL A 197 -3.71 0.76 6.13
N ALA A 198 -2.54 0.15 6.02
CA ALA A 198 -1.41 0.72 5.30
C ALA A 198 -1.69 0.90 3.80
N PHE A 199 -2.51 0.04 3.19
CA PHE A 199 -3.00 0.25 1.81
C PHE A 199 -4.12 1.29 1.71
N GLY A 200 -4.51 1.93 2.82
CA GLY A 200 -5.46 3.04 2.83
C GLY A 200 -6.89 2.64 3.16
N ALA A 201 -7.11 1.50 3.82
CA ALA A 201 -8.44 1.13 4.26
C ALA A 201 -8.99 2.10 5.29
N SER A 202 -10.27 2.41 5.13
CA SER A 202 -11.03 3.26 6.03
C SER A 202 -11.41 2.50 7.30
N LEU A 203 -11.11 3.09 8.46
CA LEU A 203 -11.31 2.40 9.75
C LEU A 203 -12.78 2.28 10.14
N ASP A 204 -13.56 3.32 9.85
CA ASP A 204 -14.96 3.44 10.24
C ASP A 204 -15.92 3.16 9.09
N ARG A 205 -15.43 2.53 8.00
CA ARG A 205 -16.25 2.15 6.85
C ARG A 205 -17.35 1.17 7.29
N PRO A 206 -18.64 1.56 7.22
CA PRO A 206 -19.72 0.62 7.49
C PRO A 206 -19.81 -0.43 6.39
N MET A 207 -20.06 -1.69 6.76
CA MET A 207 -20.48 -2.71 5.80
C MET A 207 -21.74 -2.26 5.06
N VAL A 208 -21.78 -2.44 3.74
CA VAL A 208 -22.93 -2.08 2.91
C VAL A 208 -23.49 -3.34 2.24
N ASP A 209 -24.81 -3.42 2.15
CA ASP A 209 -25.46 -4.47 1.36
C ASP A 209 -25.37 -4.06 -0.12
N ARG A 210 -24.61 -4.80 -0.91
CA ARG A 210 -24.52 -4.58 -2.36
C ARG A 210 -25.45 -5.55 -3.07
N GLU A 211 -26.18 -5.08 -4.08
CA GLU A 211 -27.14 -5.92 -4.82
C GLU A 211 -26.53 -7.21 -5.40
N TRP A 212 -25.26 -7.19 -5.80
CA TRP A 212 -24.60 -8.39 -6.31
C TRP A 212 -24.40 -9.47 -5.24
N CYS A 213 -24.36 -9.11 -3.95
CA CYS A 213 -24.34 -10.07 -2.84
C CYS A 213 -25.64 -10.90 -2.77
N LYS A 214 -26.74 -10.39 -3.33
CA LYS A 214 -28.05 -11.07 -3.35
C LYS A 214 -28.11 -12.24 -4.35
N ARG A 215 -27.22 -12.30 -5.34
CA ARG A 215 -27.26 -13.32 -6.42
C ARG A 215 -26.73 -14.69 -6.01
N TYR A 216 -25.87 -14.74 -5.02
CA TYR A 216 -25.44 -16.01 -4.44
C TYR A 216 -26.47 -16.36 -3.35
N THR A 217 -26.92 -17.60 -3.18
CA THR A 217 -28.00 -17.92 -2.22
C THR A 217 -27.53 -18.66 -0.96
N LEU A 218 -26.27 -19.10 -0.93
CA LEU A 218 -25.77 -20.04 0.08
C LEU A 218 -25.05 -19.47 1.32
N HIS A 219 -24.72 -18.17 1.38
CA HIS A 219 -23.97 -17.58 2.50
C HIS A 219 -24.68 -16.34 3.07
N GLN A 220 -24.52 -16.12 4.36
CA GLN A 220 -25.25 -15.07 5.07
C GLN A 220 -24.56 -13.71 4.91
N SER A 221 -25.35 -12.65 4.85
CA SER A 221 -24.82 -11.29 4.93
C SER A 221 -24.67 -10.87 6.38
N MET A 222 -23.53 -10.26 6.74
CA MET A 222 -23.43 -9.53 8.00
C MET A 222 -24.37 -8.32 7.95
N PRO A 223 -24.96 -7.92 9.09
CA PRO A 223 -25.77 -6.73 9.14
C PRO A 223 -24.94 -5.52 8.67
N VAL A 224 -25.57 -4.65 7.89
CA VAL A 224 -24.96 -3.40 7.41
C VAL A 224 -24.65 -2.45 8.57
N ASP A 225 -23.88 -1.41 8.30
CA ASP A 225 -23.54 -0.33 9.24
C ASP A 225 -22.60 -0.68 10.39
N ASN A 226 -22.01 -1.88 10.39
CA ASN A 226 -21.01 -2.26 11.37
C ASN A 226 -19.59 -1.94 10.88
N THR A 227 -18.82 -1.26 11.73
CA THR A 227 -17.38 -0.99 11.48
C THR A 227 -16.51 -2.14 11.97
N ALA A 228 -15.26 -2.17 11.53
CA ALA A 228 -14.31 -3.21 11.93
C ALA A 228 -14.10 -3.23 13.47
N LEU A 229 -14.03 -2.07 14.11
CA LEU A 229 -13.87 -1.97 15.57
C LEU A 229 -15.08 -2.54 16.33
N VAL A 230 -16.30 -2.24 15.86
CA VAL A 230 -17.53 -2.76 16.47
C VAL A 230 -17.57 -4.28 16.43
N ILE A 231 -17.17 -4.89 15.30
CA ILE A 231 -17.07 -6.35 15.18
C ILE A 231 -16.03 -6.89 16.17
N ALA A 232 -14.84 -6.29 16.26
CA ALA A 232 -13.80 -6.74 17.18
C ALA A 232 -14.29 -6.77 18.63
N CYS A 233 -14.95 -5.68 19.08
CA CYS A 233 -15.51 -5.58 20.42
C CYS A 233 -16.70 -6.54 20.64
N ALA A 234 -17.53 -6.80 19.63
CA ALA A 234 -18.62 -7.77 19.72
C ALA A 234 -18.10 -9.21 19.85
N CYS A 235 -17.06 -9.58 19.09
CA CYS A 235 -16.38 -10.88 19.23
C CYS A 235 -15.81 -11.07 20.63
N LEU A 236 -15.10 -10.06 21.16
CA LEU A 236 -14.56 -10.06 22.52
C LEU A 236 -15.65 -10.24 23.57
N ALA A 237 -16.68 -9.40 23.53
CA ALA A 237 -17.78 -9.44 24.48
C ALA A 237 -18.50 -10.80 24.45
N SER A 238 -18.73 -11.34 23.25
CA SER A 238 -19.37 -12.65 23.09
C SER A 238 -18.52 -13.77 23.68
N ALA A 239 -17.21 -13.77 23.45
CA ALA A 239 -16.33 -14.81 23.94
C ALA A 239 -16.20 -14.78 25.48
N THR A 240 -16.15 -13.58 26.08
CA THR A 240 -16.18 -13.40 27.54
C THR A 240 -17.51 -13.88 28.15
N VAL A 241 -18.65 -13.47 27.59
CA VAL A 241 -19.97 -13.75 28.18
C VAL A 241 -20.38 -15.22 28.02
N VAL A 242 -20.06 -15.85 26.88
CA VAL A 242 -20.34 -17.27 26.66
C VAL A 242 -19.34 -18.18 27.37
N GLY A 243 -18.17 -17.64 27.76
CA GLY A 243 -17.11 -18.42 28.39
C GLY A 243 -16.52 -19.47 27.46
N ARG A 244 -16.25 -19.11 26.19
CA ARG A 244 -15.60 -20.03 25.23
C ARG A 244 -14.08 -19.94 25.38
N PRO A 245 -13.40 -20.90 26.04
CA PRO A 245 -11.96 -20.85 26.24
C PRO A 245 -11.15 -21.06 24.96
N SER A 246 -11.77 -21.55 23.88
CA SER A 246 -11.07 -21.92 22.64
C SER A 246 -10.89 -20.77 21.64
N LEU A 247 -11.53 -19.62 21.86
CA LEU A 247 -11.33 -18.46 20.98
C LEU A 247 -10.10 -17.68 21.43
N PRO A 248 -9.21 -17.28 20.51
CA PRO A 248 -8.03 -16.51 20.86
C PRO A 248 -8.43 -15.06 21.16
N LEU A 249 -8.94 -14.84 22.38
CA LEU A 249 -9.40 -13.54 22.89
C LEU A 249 -8.36 -12.43 22.68
N ASP A 250 -7.08 -12.76 22.90
CA ASP A 250 -5.98 -11.81 22.76
C ASP A 250 -5.86 -11.26 21.34
N HIS A 251 -6.22 -12.02 20.31
CA HIS A 251 -6.14 -11.56 18.92
C HIS A 251 -7.21 -10.53 18.58
N TYR A 252 -8.45 -10.74 19.04
CA TYR A 252 -9.50 -9.74 18.87
C TYR A 252 -9.20 -8.49 19.68
N ALA A 253 -8.60 -8.64 20.87
CA ALA A 253 -8.15 -7.53 21.69
C ALA A 253 -7.03 -6.75 21.00
N ASP A 254 -6.07 -7.43 20.39
CA ASP A 254 -4.99 -6.79 19.63
C ASP A 254 -5.54 -6.04 18.41
N CYS A 255 -6.50 -6.61 17.68
CA CYS A 255 -7.19 -5.91 16.58
C CYS A 255 -7.94 -4.67 17.08
N ALA A 256 -8.70 -4.79 18.17
CA ALA A 256 -9.46 -3.68 18.74
C ALA A 256 -8.53 -2.56 19.23
N VAL A 257 -7.50 -2.90 20.01
CA VAL A 257 -6.46 -1.95 20.47
C VAL A 257 -5.85 -1.24 19.29
N GLN A 258 -5.45 -1.98 18.24
CA GLN A 258 -4.80 -1.37 17.09
C GLN A 258 -5.74 -0.45 16.31
N LEU A 259 -7.01 -0.83 16.08
CA LEU A 259 -7.99 0.05 15.45
C LEU A 259 -8.24 1.33 16.26
N ILE A 260 -8.33 1.24 17.59
CA ILE A 260 -8.46 2.39 18.49
C ILE A 260 -7.25 3.30 18.37
N MET A 261 -6.04 2.73 18.42
CA MET A 261 -4.81 3.51 18.32
C MET A 261 -4.64 4.12 16.92
N LEU A 262 -5.18 3.51 15.87
CA LEU A 262 -5.22 4.11 14.52
C LEU A 262 -6.31 5.18 14.35
N GLY A 263 -7.18 5.35 15.36
CA GLY A 263 -8.15 6.42 15.44
C GLY A 263 -9.61 6.06 15.17
N ALA A 264 -9.96 4.78 15.11
CA ALA A 264 -11.34 4.34 14.87
C ALA A 264 -12.34 4.90 15.90
N ASP A 265 -13.57 5.18 15.47
CA ASP A 265 -14.61 5.76 16.30
C ASP A 265 -15.24 4.73 17.26
N VAL A 266 -14.88 4.85 18.55
CA VAL A 266 -15.36 3.99 19.64
C VAL A 266 -16.86 4.13 19.94
N ASN A 267 -17.52 5.15 19.40
CA ASN A 267 -18.96 5.40 19.63
C ASN A 267 -19.85 4.74 18.57
N ARG A 268 -19.27 4.09 17.56
CA ARG A 268 -20.03 3.32 16.57
C ARG A 268 -20.77 2.18 17.24
N THR A 269 -22.04 2.00 16.87
CA THR A 269 -22.93 1.02 17.50
C THR A 269 -23.10 -0.22 16.65
N LEU A 270 -23.29 -1.37 17.30
CA LEU A 270 -23.58 -2.64 16.64
C LEU A 270 -25.02 -2.63 16.12
N ASN A 271 -25.17 -2.60 14.81
CA ASN A 271 -26.45 -2.76 14.14
C ASN A 271 -26.70 -4.24 13.87
N LEU A 272 -27.78 -4.81 14.43
CA LEU A 272 -28.21 -6.20 14.15
C LEU A 272 -29.53 -6.26 13.36
N TYR A 273 -30.09 -5.10 12.97
CA TYR A 273 -31.49 -4.96 12.54
C TYR A 273 -31.71 -4.86 11.02
N SER A 274 -30.76 -5.31 10.19
CA SER A 274 -30.92 -5.23 8.72
C SER A 274 -31.36 -6.52 8.02
N ALA A 275 -31.88 -7.50 8.76
CA ALA A 275 -32.49 -8.67 8.14
C ALA A 275 -33.85 -8.29 7.52
N SER A 276 -33.81 -7.95 6.22
CA SER A 276 -34.91 -7.93 5.25
C SER A 276 -36.23 -7.28 5.71
N ARG A 277 -36.56 -6.12 5.11
CA ARG A 277 -37.91 -5.56 5.14
C ARG A 277 -38.98 -6.50 4.54
N ASP A 278 -38.58 -7.56 3.84
CA ASP A 278 -39.48 -8.37 3.03
C ASP A 278 -40.14 -9.52 3.81
N GLY A 279 -39.93 -9.62 5.13
CA GLY A 279 -40.64 -10.57 6.00
C GLY A 279 -40.43 -12.05 5.67
N THR A 280 -39.53 -12.37 4.73
CA THR A 280 -39.16 -13.74 4.40
C THR A 280 -38.33 -14.29 5.54
N ASN A 281 -38.98 -15.15 6.34
CA ASN A 281 -38.39 -15.98 7.38
C ASN A 281 -37.27 -16.88 6.80
N LEU A 282 -36.09 -16.31 6.61
CA LEU A 282 -34.83 -17.05 6.45
C LEU A 282 -34.40 -17.53 7.85
N LEU A 283 -35.13 -18.50 8.39
CA LEU A 283 -34.98 -18.95 9.78
C LEU A 283 -33.84 -19.96 10.01
N ASP A 284 -33.24 -20.55 8.96
CA ASP A 284 -32.50 -21.81 9.19
C ASP A 284 -30.98 -21.74 9.02
N ILE A 285 -30.43 -20.58 8.67
CA ILE A 285 -28.97 -20.44 8.62
C ILE A 285 -28.64 -19.04 9.15
N GLU A 286 -28.39 -18.94 10.46
CA GLU A 286 -27.78 -17.75 11.07
C GLU A 286 -26.26 -17.94 11.23
N PRO A 287 -25.42 -16.89 11.07
CA PRO A 287 -23.98 -16.99 11.31
C PRO A 287 -23.70 -17.46 12.73
N THR A 288 -22.61 -18.17 12.97
CA THR A 288 -22.27 -18.69 14.31
C THR A 288 -22.30 -17.61 15.41
N HIS A 289 -22.06 -16.34 15.04
CA HIS A 289 -22.01 -15.20 15.95
C HIS A 289 -23.33 -14.43 16.13
N LEU A 290 -24.16 -14.24 15.10
CA LEU A 290 -25.33 -13.35 15.17
C LEU A 290 -26.44 -13.79 16.16
N PRO A 291 -26.89 -15.07 16.21
CA PRO A 291 -27.87 -15.52 17.19
C PRO A 291 -27.36 -15.27 18.60
N THR A 292 -26.07 -15.54 18.80
CA THR A 292 -25.40 -15.30 20.08
C THR A 292 -25.47 -13.83 20.44
N TRP A 293 -25.08 -12.91 19.54
CA TRP A 293 -25.11 -11.47 19.82
C TRP A 293 -26.53 -10.93 20.05
N ARG A 294 -27.54 -11.44 19.35
CA ARG A 294 -28.94 -11.10 19.59
C ARG A 294 -29.40 -11.59 20.97
N LYS A 295 -29.10 -12.85 21.31
CA LYS A 295 -29.41 -13.44 22.63
C LYS A 295 -28.74 -12.66 23.76
N LEU A 296 -27.51 -12.18 23.53
CA LEU A 296 -26.75 -11.36 24.48
C LEU A 296 -27.15 -9.87 24.48
N LYS A 297 -28.16 -9.48 23.68
CA LYS A 297 -28.66 -8.10 23.58
C LYS A 297 -27.56 -7.10 23.23
N PHE A 298 -26.68 -7.45 22.29
CA PHE A 298 -25.61 -6.54 21.84
C PHE A 298 -26.09 -5.45 20.88
N ALA A 299 -27.27 -5.59 20.27
CA ALA A 299 -27.81 -4.59 19.35
C ALA A 299 -27.88 -3.20 20.00
N GLY A 300 -27.44 -2.18 19.25
CA GLY A 300 -27.42 -0.79 19.68
C GLY A 300 -26.26 -0.42 20.62
N LYS A 301 -25.48 -1.38 21.11
CA LYS A 301 -24.31 -1.09 21.95
C LYS A 301 -23.16 -0.55 21.11
N SER A 302 -22.55 0.52 21.58
CA SER A 302 -21.31 1.08 21.05
C SER A 302 -20.13 0.10 21.21
N ALA A 303 -19.08 0.28 20.41
CA ALA A 303 -17.83 -0.45 20.60
C ALA A 303 -17.30 -0.29 22.03
N LYS A 304 -17.42 0.91 22.62
CA LYS A 304 -17.06 1.17 24.02
C LYS A 304 -17.88 0.35 25.02
N GLU A 305 -19.21 0.30 24.87
CA GLU A 305 -20.07 -0.51 25.74
C GLU A 305 -19.78 -2.02 25.59
N LEU A 306 -19.51 -2.48 24.37
CA LEU A 306 -19.10 -3.86 24.11
C LEU A 306 -17.75 -4.18 24.76
N ALA A 307 -16.76 -3.27 24.70
CA ALA A 307 -15.48 -3.44 25.38
C ALA A 307 -15.64 -3.51 26.92
N ILE A 308 -16.56 -2.72 27.50
CA ILE A 308 -16.89 -2.79 28.93
C ILE A 308 -17.48 -4.16 29.28
N LEU A 309 -18.39 -4.70 28.45
CA LEU A 309 -18.95 -6.03 28.64
C LEU A 309 -17.88 -7.13 28.54
N ALA A 310 -16.91 -6.97 27.64
CA ALA A 310 -15.79 -7.88 27.49
C ALA A 310 -14.83 -7.87 28.70
N LYS A 311 -14.86 -6.81 29.53
CA LYS A 311 -13.96 -6.58 30.67
C LYS A 311 -12.46 -6.69 30.30
N HIS A 312 -12.11 -6.34 29.06
CA HIS A 312 -10.74 -6.49 28.57
C HIS A 312 -9.92 -5.22 28.85
N THR A 313 -9.10 -5.24 29.90
CA THR A 313 -8.37 -4.07 30.43
C THR A 313 -7.59 -3.31 29.35
N ARG A 314 -6.80 -4.00 28.51
CA ARG A 314 -5.99 -3.36 27.45
C ARG A 314 -6.82 -2.55 26.45
N VAL A 315 -8.02 -3.03 26.12
CA VAL A 315 -8.91 -2.34 25.16
C VAL A 315 -9.49 -1.09 25.82
N LEU A 316 -9.90 -1.18 27.08
CA LEU A 316 -10.41 -0.05 27.86
C LEU A 316 -9.34 1.02 28.09
N GLU A 317 -8.11 0.62 28.40
CA GLU A 317 -6.96 1.52 28.52
C GLU A 317 -6.67 2.24 27.19
N ALA A 318 -6.71 1.51 26.06
CA ALA A 318 -6.56 2.13 24.74
C ALA A 318 -7.67 3.15 24.46
N MET A 319 -8.93 2.83 24.75
CA MET A 319 -10.05 3.77 24.59
C MET A 319 -9.90 5.01 25.47
N GLU A 320 -9.45 4.86 26.72
CA GLU A 320 -9.22 5.97 27.64
C GLU A 320 -8.01 6.82 27.23
N SER A 321 -6.98 6.19 26.64
CA SER A 321 -5.84 6.91 26.06
C SER A 321 -6.21 7.75 24.82
N MET A 322 -7.42 7.54 24.27
CA MET A 322 -7.98 8.21 23.10
C MET A 322 -9.29 8.96 23.45
N SER A 323 -9.55 9.27 24.73
CA SER A 323 -10.85 9.80 25.19
C SER A 323 -11.13 11.26 24.81
N THR A 324 -10.09 12.07 24.58
CA THR A 324 -10.21 13.47 24.13
C THR A 324 -9.54 13.69 22.77
N ILE A 325 -9.85 14.78 22.09
CA ILE A 325 -9.25 15.13 20.80
C ILE A 325 -7.72 15.30 20.94
N GLU A 326 -7.27 15.96 22.00
CA GLU A 326 -5.85 16.19 22.29
C GLU A 326 -5.11 14.87 22.50
N LYS A 327 -5.71 13.97 23.30
CA LYS A 327 -5.21 12.61 23.51
C LYS A 327 -5.16 11.82 22.20
N LYS A 328 -6.21 11.89 21.37
CA LYS A 328 -6.23 11.26 20.04
C LYS A 328 -5.08 11.75 19.17
N ILE A 329 -4.86 13.06 19.10
CA ILE A 329 -3.76 13.64 18.31
C ILE A 329 -2.39 13.17 18.85
N ALA A 330 -2.23 13.15 20.18
CA ALA A 330 -0.97 12.80 20.82
C ALA A 330 -0.62 11.30 20.75
N ASN A 331 -1.63 10.43 20.74
CA ASN A 331 -1.44 8.99 20.86
C ASN A 331 -1.75 8.20 19.59
N ALA A 332 -2.39 8.79 18.58
CA ALA A 332 -2.73 8.08 17.37
C ALA A 332 -1.49 7.49 16.69
N HIS A 333 -1.55 6.19 16.41
CA HIS A 333 -0.55 5.48 15.62
C HIS A 333 -0.59 5.94 14.17
N CYS A 334 0.56 5.84 13.53
CA CYS A 334 0.69 6.06 12.10
C CYS A 334 0.04 4.92 11.32
N ARG A 335 -0.74 5.27 10.29
CA ARG A 335 -1.39 4.31 9.39
C ARG A 335 -0.44 3.59 8.42
N CYS A 336 0.87 3.87 8.42
CA CYS A 336 1.82 3.15 7.55
C CYS A 336 2.17 1.73 8.02
N GLY A 337 1.59 1.27 9.13
CA GLY A 337 1.90 -0.04 9.73
C GLY A 337 3.10 -0.04 10.68
N SER A 338 3.74 1.11 10.95
CA SER A 338 4.90 1.18 11.86
C SER A 338 4.55 0.99 13.34
N ARG A 339 3.26 1.13 13.71
CA ARG A 339 2.76 1.21 15.10
C ARG A 339 3.35 2.35 15.94
N LEU A 340 4.19 3.20 15.36
CA LEU A 340 4.71 4.37 16.02
C LEU A 340 3.60 5.42 16.12
N LYS A 341 3.67 6.26 17.15
CA LYS A 341 2.82 7.44 17.19
C LYS A 341 3.05 8.27 15.94
N TRP A 342 2.02 8.93 15.46
CA TRP A 342 2.11 9.76 14.28
C TRP A 342 3.26 10.77 14.39
N SER A 343 3.37 11.43 15.53
CA SER A 343 4.43 12.40 15.87
C SER A 343 5.85 11.83 15.85
N GLU A 344 5.99 10.51 15.97
CA GLU A 344 7.28 9.80 16.02
C GLU A 344 7.62 9.12 14.68
N CYS A 345 6.65 9.05 13.76
CA CYS A 345 6.81 8.45 12.45
C CYS A 345 6.95 9.54 11.38
N HIS A 346 5.89 9.81 10.62
CA HIS A 346 5.91 10.83 9.57
C HIS A 346 5.59 12.25 10.07
N GLY A 347 5.07 12.39 11.30
CA GLY A 347 4.86 13.67 11.98
C GLY A 347 6.11 14.21 12.69
N ALA A 348 7.22 13.47 12.69
CA ALA A 348 8.46 13.87 13.37
C ALA A 348 9.27 14.93 12.61
N ARG A 349 8.99 15.16 11.33
CA ARG A 349 9.61 16.27 10.58
C ARG A 349 8.91 17.57 10.96
N GLU A 350 9.69 18.62 11.16
CA GLU A 350 9.29 20.02 11.39
C GLU A 350 8.48 20.59 10.21
N VAL A 351 7.34 19.98 9.89
CA VAL A 351 6.36 20.62 9.04
C VAL A 351 5.81 21.75 9.90
N VAL A 352 6.30 22.97 9.68
CA VAL A 352 5.79 24.19 10.32
C VAL A 352 4.27 24.20 10.13
N GLY A 353 3.52 24.01 11.24
CA GLY A 353 2.06 23.79 11.23
C GLY A 353 1.58 22.33 11.40
N GLY A 354 2.45 21.39 11.78
CA GLY A 354 2.25 19.94 11.82
C GLY A 354 0.99 19.41 12.52
N GLY A 355 0.42 20.17 13.47
CA GLY A 355 -0.83 19.80 14.16
C GLY A 355 -2.10 19.94 13.31
N ALA A 356 -2.09 20.79 12.28
CA ALA A 356 -3.29 21.06 11.45
C ALA A 356 -3.65 19.91 10.51
N TYR A 357 -2.72 18.96 10.31
CA TYR A 357 -2.87 17.88 9.32
C TYR A 357 -3.54 16.61 9.88
N TYR A 358 -3.66 16.51 11.19
CA TYR A 358 -4.33 15.40 11.89
C TYR A 358 -5.70 15.79 12.44
N CYS A 359 -5.97 17.08 12.63
CA CYS A 359 -7.21 17.57 13.20
C CYS A 359 -7.64 18.83 12.48
N MET A 360 -8.71 18.73 11.67
CA MET A 360 -9.38 19.92 11.17
C MET A 360 -10.30 20.44 12.27
N LYS A 361 -9.84 21.46 13.00
CA LYS A 361 -10.67 22.18 13.99
C LYS A 361 -11.83 22.97 13.35
N SER A 362 -11.86 23.08 12.02
CA SER A 362 -12.82 23.92 11.28
C SER A 362 -14.17 23.27 11.01
N VAL A 363 -14.39 22.04 11.46
CA VAL A 363 -15.70 21.37 11.38
C VAL A 363 -16.32 21.45 12.78
N ASP A 364 -17.57 21.91 12.90
CA ASP A 364 -18.32 21.88 14.16
C ASP A 364 -19.33 20.72 14.11
N PRO A 365 -19.23 19.70 14.99
CA PRO A 365 -18.22 19.54 16.05
C PRO A 365 -16.84 19.17 15.51
N PRO A 366 -15.74 19.52 16.24
CA PRO A 366 -14.38 19.23 15.82
C PRO A 366 -14.18 17.73 15.62
N ARG A 367 -13.80 17.35 14.39
CA ARG A 367 -13.50 15.97 14.02
C ARG A 367 -12.02 15.81 13.73
N VAL A 368 -11.45 14.74 14.27
CA VAL A 368 -10.11 14.28 13.91
C VAL A 368 -10.27 13.51 12.60
N CYS A 369 -9.88 14.13 11.49
CA CYS A 369 -9.85 13.47 10.20
C CYS A 369 -8.44 12.94 9.98
N PHE A 370 -8.29 11.62 10.00
CA PHE A 370 -7.00 11.00 9.74
C PHE A 370 -6.68 11.05 8.24
N ARG A 371 -5.42 11.29 7.91
CA ARG A 371 -4.95 11.30 6.51
C ARG A 371 -4.85 9.89 5.94
N PHE A 372 -4.78 9.80 4.60
CA PHE A 372 -4.36 8.60 3.89
C PHE A 372 -3.12 7.99 4.53
N SER A 373 -3.04 6.66 4.50
CA SER A 373 -1.79 5.99 4.80
C SER A 373 -0.66 6.59 3.96
N PRO A 374 0.50 6.91 4.54
CA PRO A 374 1.69 7.39 3.82
C PRO A 374 2.11 6.45 2.68
N VAL A 375 1.85 5.15 2.85
CA VAL A 375 2.19 4.11 1.88
C VAL A 375 1.00 3.72 0.99
N ALA A 376 -0.14 4.41 1.09
CA ALA A 376 -1.17 4.33 0.07
C ALA A 376 -0.65 4.94 -1.24
N LEU A 377 -1.16 4.50 -2.37
CA LEU A 377 -0.82 5.07 -3.67
C LEU A 377 -1.33 6.51 -3.79
N CYS A 378 -0.53 7.42 -4.35
CA CYS A 378 -1.01 8.76 -4.67
C CYS A 378 -1.83 8.74 -5.95
N TYR A 379 -3.08 9.18 -5.86
CA TYR A 379 -3.94 9.37 -7.04
C TYR A 379 -3.78 10.77 -7.68
N CYS A 380 -2.84 11.56 -7.20
CA CYS A 380 -2.67 12.96 -7.54
C CYS A 380 -2.02 13.20 -8.91
N ASN A 381 -1.25 12.25 -9.45
CA ASN A 381 -0.37 12.52 -10.59
C ASN A 381 -0.10 11.34 -11.55
N GLN A 382 -0.94 10.30 -11.56
CA GLN A 382 -0.80 9.07 -12.40
C GLN A 382 0.48 8.24 -12.23
N ASN A 383 1.52 8.78 -11.62
CA ASN A 383 2.65 7.98 -11.15
C ASN A 383 2.15 7.24 -9.91
N PHE A 384 2.10 5.90 -9.98
CA PHE A 384 1.77 4.98 -8.88
C PHE A 384 2.80 5.04 -7.72
N ASN A 385 3.31 6.23 -7.43
CA ASN A 385 4.19 6.53 -6.31
C ASN A 385 3.38 6.51 -5.01
N LEU A 386 4.07 6.25 -3.91
CA LEU A 386 3.46 6.34 -2.59
C LEU A 386 2.99 7.78 -2.34
N HIS A 387 1.86 7.92 -1.64
CA HIS A 387 1.26 9.22 -1.30
C HIS A 387 2.26 10.11 -0.56
N TYR A 388 3.09 9.49 0.27
CA TYR A 388 4.23 10.13 0.93
C TYR A 388 5.23 10.73 -0.07
N ASP A 389 5.60 10.01 -1.12
CA ASP A 389 6.62 10.47 -2.06
C ASP A 389 6.07 11.51 -3.04
N CYS A 390 4.78 11.45 -3.37
CA CYS A 390 4.19 12.28 -4.41
C CYS A 390 3.52 13.56 -3.90
N CYS A 391 2.58 13.49 -2.95
CA CYS A 391 1.77 14.64 -2.54
C CYS A 391 2.19 15.24 -1.19
N TRP A 392 2.93 14.48 -0.38
CA TRP A 392 3.21 14.86 0.99
C TRP A 392 4.20 16.02 1.10
N ASN A 393 5.22 16.03 0.22
CA ASN A 393 6.24 17.09 0.17
C ASN A 393 5.76 18.34 -0.58
N SER A 394 4.76 18.22 -1.44
CA SER A 394 4.14 19.34 -2.15
C SER A 394 3.07 20.01 -1.27
N ILE A 395 3.51 20.81 -0.31
CA ILE A 395 2.72 21.51 0.74
C ILE A 395 1.50 22.30 0.19
N ASN A 396 1.46 22.60 -1.11
CA ASN A 396 0.46 23.48 -1.74
C ASN A 396 -0.75 22.79 -2.39
N LEU A 397 -0.80 21.45 -2.46
CA LEU A 397 -1.98 20.75 -3.00
C LEU A 397 -2.90 20.34 -1.86
N ARG A 398 -4.11 20.92 -1.84
CA ARG A 398 -5.16 20.64 -0.83
C ARG A 398 -5.27 19.12 -0.61
N PRO A 399 -5.31 18.64 0.64
CA PRO A 399 -5.18 17.22 0.89
C PRO A 399 -6.45 16.52 0.43
N VAL A 400 -6.30 15.51 -0.42
CA VAL A 400 -7.39 14.56 -0.64
C VAL A 400 -7.52 13.82 0.69
N TYR A 401 -8.69 13.91 1.32
CA TYR A 401 -9.00 13.19 2.56
C TYR A 401 -10.01 12.10 2.23
N LEU A 402 -9.79 10.91 2.77
CA LEU A 402 -10.83 9.89 2.89
C LEU A 402 -11.45 10.09 4.27
N ASP A 403 -12.67 10.63 4.31
CA ASP A 403 -13.46 10.60 5.54
C ASP A 403 -13.74 9.13 5.86
N ASP A 404 -13.25 8.66 7.02
CA ASP A 404 -13.41 7.28 7.47
C ASP A 404 -14.90 6.87 7.59
N VAL A 405 -15.81 7.83 7.67
CA VAL A 405 -17.24 7.60 7.80
C VAL A 405 -17.92 7.54 6.44
N GLU A 406 -17.81 8.63 5.70
CA GLU A 406 -18.65 8.80 4.51
C GLU A 406 -18.11 8.00 3.34
N CYS A 407 -16.78 7.84 3.23
CA CYS A 407 -16.09 7.31 2.05
C CYS A 407 -16.68 7.89 0.73
N LYS A 408 -17.42 9.02 0.81
CA LYS A 408 -18.03 9.68 -0.32
C LYS A 408 -16.84 10.20 -1.05
N LYS A 409 -16.50 9.53 -2.17
CA LYS A 409 -15.48 9.92 -3.16
C LYS A 409 -15.13 11.37 -2.91
N GLY A 410 -14.11 11.61 -2.08
CA GLY A 410 -13.81 12.96 -1.60
C GLY A 410 -13.68 13.76 -2.88
N GLN A 411 -14.66 14.65 -3.09
CA GLN A 411 -15.00 15.23 -4.38
C GLN A 411 -13.82 15.22 -5.37
N TYR A 412 -13.80 14.24 -6.29
CA TYR A 412 -12.95 14.27 -7.48
C TYR A 412 -13.24 15.50 -8.37
N LEU A 413 -14.15 16.37 -7.93
CA LEU A 413 -14.63 17.63 -8.52
C LEU A 413 -13.57 18.74 -8.65
N ASN A 414 -12.27 18.43 -8.55
CA ASN A 414 -11.23 19.38 -8.93
C ASN A 414 -9.95 18.74 -9.50
N LEU A 415 -9.88 17.43 -9.71
CA LEU A 415 -8.67 16.82 -10.28
C LEU A 415 -8.55 17.09 -11.78
N THR A 416 -9.64 16.96 -12.54
CA THR A 416 -9.73 17.40 -13.96
C THR A 416 -9.49 18.90 -14.10
N LYS A 417 -10.10 19.71 -13.21
CA LYS A 417 -9.94 21.18 -13.23
C LYS A 417 -8.51 21.63 -12.89
N LYS A 418 -7.77 20.88 -12.05
CA LYS A 418 -6.40 21.23 -11.61
C LYS A 418 -5.27 20.61 -12.43
N LEU A 419 -5.43 19.43 -13.04
CA LEU A 419 -4.49 18.97 -14.07
C LEU A 419 -4.52 19.94 -15.26
N GLY A 420 -5.71 20.42 -15.64
CA GLY A 420 -5.83 21.53 -16.59
C GLY A 420 -5.11 22.81 -16.12
N MET A 421 -5.07 23.13 -14.82
CA MET A 421 -4.31 24.30 -14.31
C MET A 421 -2.78 24.07 -14.26
N PHE A 422 -2.32 22.84 -14.04
CA PHE A 422 -0.89 22.51 -14.01
C PHE A 422 -0.29 22.45 -15.43
N LEU A 423 -1.07 21.93 -16.40
CA LEU A 423 -0.71 21.94 -17.83
C LEU A 423 -0.85 23.34 -18.48
N ARG A 424 -1.73 24.21 -17.94
CA ARG A 424 -1.78 25.65 -18.27
C ARG A 424 -0.51 26.42 -17.89
N GLY A 425 0.38 25.84 -17.06
CA GLY A 425 1.64 26.45 -16.66
C GLY A 425 2.73 26.49 -17.74
N GLY A 426 2.45 26.08 -18.98
CA GLY A 426 3.45 26.08 -20.06
C GLY A 426 4.53 25.00 -19.93
N GLY A 427 4.38 24.07 -18.99
CA GLY A 427 5.25 22.90 -18.87
C GLY A 427 4.91 21.88 -19.94
N LYS A 428 5.88 21.55 -20.80
CA LYS A 428 5.77 20.44 -21.76
C LYS A 428 5.35 19.16 -21.02
N CYS A 429 4.36 18.44 -21.55
CA CYS A 429 4.03 17.09 -21.10
C CYS A 429 5.33 16.26 -21.05
N SER A 430 5.67 15.68 -19.90
CA SER A 430 6.90 14.89 -19.79
C SER A 430 6.77 13.63 -20.66
N GLN A 431 7.90 13.15 -21.19
CA GLN A 431 7.93 11.90 -21.96
C GLN A 431 7.31 10.74 -21.15
N GLU A 432 7.55 10.71 -19.84
CA GLU A 432 6.97 9.72 -18.92
C GLU A 432 5.43 9.74 -18.87
N SER A 433 4.80 10.92 -18.91
CA SER A 433 3.34 11.03 -18.98
C SER A 433 2.79 10.52 -20.31
N LEU A 434 3.49 10.78 -21.42
CA LEU A 434 3.15 10.22 -22.72
C LEU A 434 3.30 8.70 -22.73
N ASP A 435 4.37 8.17 -22.13
CA ASP A 435 4.63 6.73 -22.03
C ASP A 435 3.56 6.00 -21.20
N ASN A 436 3.02 6.65 -20.15
CA ASN A 436 1.92 6.10 -19.36
C ASN A 436 0.58 6.11 -20.13
N VAL A 437 0.31 7.15 -20.92
CA VAL A 437 -0.87 7.18 -21.82
C VAL A 437 -0.73 6.12 -22.90
N VAL A 438 0.46 5.95 -23.47
CA VAL A 438 0.81 4.89 -24.43
C VAL A 438 0.57 3.51 -23.81
N ALA A 439 1.08 3.24 -22.61
CA ALA A 439 0.89 1.96 -21.92
C ALA A 439 -0.58 1.69 -21.62
N THR A 440 -1.34 2.71 -21.19
CA THR A 440 -2.79 2.60 -20.94
C THR A 440 -3.55 2.30 -22.23
N TRP A 441 -3.18 2.95 -23.34
CA TRP A 441 -3.76 2.70 -24.66
C TRP A 441 -3.45 1.30 -25.18
N LEU A 442 -2.22 0.83 -25.04
CA LEU A 442 -1.82 -0.53 -25.43
C LEU A 442 -2.58 -1.59 -24.61
N ASN A 443 -2.76 -1.35 -23.30
CA ASN A 443 -3.59 -2.22 -22.46
C ASN A 443 -5.07 -2.17 -22.89
N PHE A 444 -5.57 -0.98 -23.21
CA PHE A 444 -6.93 -0.83 -23.75
C PHE A 444 -7.12 -1.58 -25.07
N GLN A 445 -6.16 -1.52 -26.00
CA GLN A 445 -6.18 -2.30 -27.23
C GLN A 445 -6.14 -3.82 -26.98
N ASN A 446 -5.56 -4.27 -25.86
CA ASN A 446 -5.56 -5.68 -25.47
C ASN A 446 -6.88 -6.12 -24.81
N ASP A 447 -7.57 -5.22 -24.11
CA ASP A 447 -8.83 -5.50 -23.40
C ASP A 447 -10.05 -5.51 -24.34
N PHE A 448 -9.96 -4.83 -25.48
CA PHE A 448 -10.98 -4.86 -26.53
C PHE A 448 -10.48 -5.70 -27.71
N PRO A 449 -11.23 -6.72 -28.17
CA PRO A 449 -10.78 -7.50 -29.32
C PRO A 449 -10.54 -6.54 -30.50
N PRO A 450 -9.38 -6.59 -31.18
CA PRO A 450 -9.01 -5.66 -32.28
C PRO A 450 -10.12 -5.49 -33.33
N GLU A 451 -10.89 -6.55 -33.46
CA GLU A 451 -12.02 -6.73 -34.35
C GLU A 451 -13.27 -5.88 -34.00
N GLN A 452 -13.36 -5.31 -32.80
CA GLN A 452 -14.38 -4.31 -32.42
C GLN A 452 -13.94 -2.88 -32.74
N LEU A 453 -12.63 -2.63 -32.80
CA LEU A 453 -12.09 -1.31 -33.14
C LEU A 453 -12.17 -1.06 -34.66
N GLY A 454 -11.96 -2.11 -35.47
CA GLY A 454 -11.84 -2.11 -36.94
C GLY A 454 -12.74 -1.22 -37.80
N LYS A 455 -13.90 -0.77 -37.29
CA LYS A 455 -14.82 0.13 -38.01
C LYS A 455 -14.80 1.58 -37.56
N THR A 456 -14.32 1.87 -36.36
CA THR A 456 -14.12 3.25 -35.90
C THR A 456 -12.81 3.82 -36.42
N GLY A 457 -11.91 2.98 -36.94
CA GLY A 457 -10.62 3.38 -37.47
C GLY A 457 -9.59 3.68 -36.40
N LEU A 458 -9.97 3.64 -35.11
CA LEU A 458 -9.13 3.98 -33.96
C LEU A 458 -7.93 3.06 -33.81
N GLU A 459 -8.07 1.80 -34.20
CA GLU A 459 -6.99 0.82 -34.27
C GLU A 459 -5.88 1.23 -35.23
N LYS A 460 -6.17 2.11 -36.20
CA LYS A 460 -5.21 2.60 -37.19
C LYS A 460 -4.46 3.84 -36.71
N TYR A 461 -4.84 4.42 -35.58
CA TYR A 461 -4.18 5.62 -35.06
C TYR A 461 -2.82 5.20 -34.52
N PRO A 462 -1.71 5.81 -34.99
CA PRO A 462 -0.44 5.69 -34.30
C PRO A 462 -0.64 6.14 -32.85
N VAL A 463 -0.03 5.41 -31.92
CA VAL A 463 -0.23 5.63 -30.48
C VAL A 463 0.15 7.07 -30.11
N GLU A 464 1.14 7.64 -30.79
CA GLU A 464 1.62 9.00 -30.62
C GLU A 464 0.57 10.06 -31.00
N VAL A 465 -0.29 9.75 -31.97
CA VAL A 465 -1.39 10.63 -32.39
C VAL A 465 -2.49 10.61 -31.35
N TYR A 466 -2.89 9.42 -30.92
CA TYR A 466 -3.92 9.24 -29.91
C TYR A 466 -3.51 9.89 -28.57
N ALA A 467 -2.29 9.61 -28.10
CA ALA A 467 -1.72 10.23 -26.90
C ALA A 467 -1.57 11.74 -27.05
N GLY A 468 -1.15 12.22 -28.22
CA GLY A 468 -1.05 13.63 -28.54
C GLY A 468 -2.39 14.37 -28.53
N CYS A 469 -3.47 13.75 -29.04
CA CYS A 469 -4.81 14.32 -28.97
C CYS A 469 -5.30 14.37 -27.52
N ILE A 470 -5.18 13.27 -26.77
CA ILE A 470 -5.60 13.21 -25.37
C ILE A 470 -4.90 14.27 -24.52
N SER A 471 -3.60 14.50 -24.72
CA SER A 471 -2.86 15.50 -23.94
C SER A 471 -3.35 16.94 -24.15
N ARG A 472 -4.17 17.18 -25.19
CA ARG A 472 -4.74 18.48 -25.56
C ARG A 472 -6.22 18.63 -25.20
N LEU A 473 -6.87 17.57 -24.70
CA LEU A 473 -8.26 17.61 -24.27
C LEU A 473 -8.34 17.97 -22.77
N ASP A 474 -9.18 18.94 -22.41
CA ASP A 474 -9.28 19.49 -21.05
C ASP A 474 -9.79 18.49 -19.98
N ASP A 475 -10.41 17.38 -20.39
CA ASP A 475 -11.13 16.45 -19.51
C ASP A 475 -10.61 15.00 -19.48
N TYR A 476 -9.47 14.69 -20.12
CA TYR A 476 -9.01 13.30 -20.31
C TYR A 476 -10.07 12.41 -20.97
N PHE A 477 -10.77 12.95 -21.96
CA PHE A 477 -11.74 12.19 -22.72
C PHE A 477 -11.03 11.12 -23.57
N TYR A 478 -11.32 9.84 -23.30
CA TYR A 478 -10.83 8.71 -24.09
C TYR A 478 -11.79 8.42 -25.24
N TRP A 479 -11.34 8.61 -26.47
CA TRP A 479 -12.12 8.31 -27.65
C TRP A 479 -12.21 6.79 -27.86
N THR A 480 -13.32 6.19 -27.43
CA THR A 480 -13.56 4.74 -27.45
C THR A 480 -14.95 4.41 -27.97
N ASN A 481 -15.23 3.20 -28.44
CA ASN A 481 -16.59 2.82 -28.92
C ASN A 481 -17.74 3.12 -27.93
N ALA A 482 -17.46 3.31 -26.64
CA ALA A 482 -18.45 3.74 -25.66
C ALA A 482 -18.95 5.19 -25.86
N HIS A 483 -18.26 6.05 -26.61
CA HIS A 483 -18.70 7.43 -26.86
C HIS A 483 -20.04 7.51 -27.60
N TRP A 484 -20.44 6.45 -28.32
CA TRP A 484 -21.77 6.37 -28.93
C TRP A 484 -22.92 6.27 -27.90
N LYS A 485 -22.64 6.17 -26.60
CA LYS A 485 -23.62 6.33 -25.52
C LYS A 485 -23.93 7.78 -25.19
N LEU A 486 -23.04 8.71 -25.51
CA LEU A 486 -23.17 10.11 -25.15
C LEU A 486 -24.46 10.68 -25.75
N GLU A 487 -25.05 11.66 -25.08
CA GLU A 487 -26.16 12.43 -25.62
C GLU A 487 -25.70 13.15 -26.91
N LYS A 488 -26.63 13.43 -27.84
CA LYS A 488 -26.28 13.91 -29.18
C LYS A 488 -25.45 15.20 -29.14
N SER A 489 -25.80 16.15 -28.28
CA SER A 489 -25.06 17.41 -28.16
C SER A 489 -23.66 17.19 -27.59
N GLU A 490 -23.53 16.33 -26.58
CA GLU A 490 -22.24 16.00 -25.98
C GLU A 490 -21.33 15.24 -26.96
N LEU A 491 -21.88 14.29 -27.73
CA LEU A 491 -21.11 13.57 -28.75
C LEU A 491 -20.54 14.53 -29.81
N LEU A 492 -21.36 15.44 -30.32
CA LEU A 492 -20.94 16.44 -31.30
C LEU A 492 -19.83 17.35 -30.74
N ARG A 493 -19.99 17.81 -29.48
CA ARG A 493 -18.97 18.59 -28.79
C ARG A 493 -17.65 17.82 -28.68
N ARG A 494 -17.68 16.55 -28.27
CA ARG A 494 -16.47 15.73 -28.12
C ARG A 494 -15.78 15.46 -29.46
N VAL A 495 -16.54 15.23 -30.54
CA VAL A 495 -15.97 15.10 -31.90
C VAL A 495 -15.21 16.36 -32.29
N GLN A 496 -15.82 17.53 -32.04
CA GLN A 496 -15.21 18.82 -32.34
C GLN A 496 -13.92 19.00 -31.53
N GLU A 497 -13.96 18.81 -30.21
CA GLU A 497 -12.78 18.92 -29.34
C GLU A 497 -11.66 17.98 -29.77
N TRP A 498 -11.98 16.74 -30.15
CA TRP A 498 -11.00 15.78 -30.63
C TRP A 498 -10.32 16.24 -31.92
N ASN A 499 -11.11 16.71 -32.89
CA ASN A 499 -10.59 17.17 -34.17
C ASN A 499 -9.75 18.45 -34.02
N GLU A 500 -10.15 19.38 -33.13
CA GLU A 500 -9.34 20.55 -32.78
C GLU A 500 -8.01 20.15 -32.10
N ALA A 501 -8.06 19.15 -31.21
CA ALA A 501 -6.86 18.60 -30.56
C ALA A 501 -5.91 17.93 -31.57
N LEU A 502 -6.46 17.25 -32.58
CA LEU A 502 -5.70 16.64 -33.67
C LEU A 502 -5.03 17.69 -34.57
N GLU A 503 -5.75 18.75 -34.93
CA GLU A 503 -5.20 19.89 -35.69
C GLU A 503 -4.04 20.55 -34.94
N SER A 504 -4.23 20.80 -33.64
CA SER A 504 -3.19 21.34 -32.76
C SER A 504 -1.98 20.39 -32.66
N TYR A 505 -2.20 19.08 -32.56
CA TYR A 505 -1.13 18.09 -32.58
C TYR A 505 -0.32 18.14 -33.88
N CYS A 506 -0.98 18.19 -35.03
CA CYS A 506 -0.31 18.24 -36.34
C CYS A 506 0.56 19.49 -36.46
N LYS A 507 0.03 20.64 -36.04
CA LYS A 507 0.76 21.90 -36.01
C LYS A 507 2.02 21.83 -35.13
N ASP A 508 1.90 21.29 -33.92
CA ASP A 508 3.02 21.18 -32.98
C ASP A 508 4.11 20.20 -33.44
N LYS A 509 3.73 19.21 -34.28
CA LYS A 509 4.67 18.27 -34.91
C LYS A 509 5.26 18.78 -36.23
N GLY A 510 4.88 19.98 -36.69
CA GLY A 510 5.31 20.50 -37.98
C GLY A 510 4.78 19.68 -39.15
N LEU A 511 3.62 19.05 -38.99
CA LEU A 511 2.90 18.36 -40.06
C LEU A 511 2.00 19.37 -40.79
N ASP A 512 2.61 20.27 -41.56
CA ASP A 512 1.90 21.25 -42.39
C ASP A 512 1.85 20.85 -43.88
N GLY A 513 1.17 21.66 -44.70
CA GLY A 513 1.01 21.43 -46.13
C GLY A 513 0.13 20.22 -46.49
N GLU A 514 0.38 19.61 -47.65
CA GLU A 514 -0.41 18.50 -48.19
C GLU A 514 -0.30 17.23 -47.32
N ILE A 515 0.88 16.96 -46.78
CA ILE A 515 1.13 15.80 -45.90
C ILE A 515 0.32 15.96 -44.60
N GLY A 516 0.30 17.17 -44.03
CA GLY A 516 -0.52 17.49 -42.87
C GLY A 516 -2.01 17.30 -43.12
N GLN A 517 -2.51 17.72 -44.29
CA GLN A 517 -3.92 17.56 -44.66
C GLN A 517 -4.33 16.10 -44.85
N GLU A 518 -3.51 15.29 -45.55
CA GLU A 518 -3.75 13.85 -45.69
C GLU A 518 -3.75 13.16 -44.31
N PHE A 519 -2.83 13.58 -43.43
CA PHE A 519 -2.75 13.06 -42.08
C PHE A 519 -3.98 13.43 -41.24
N LEU A 520 -4.45 14.67 -41.33
CA LEU A 520 -5.65 15.14 -40.64
C LEU A 520 -6.88 14.37 -41.10
N GLU A 521 -7.11 14.27 -42.41
CA GLU A 521 -8.28 13.55 -42.95
C GLU A 521 -8.26 12.05 -42.59
N ARG A 522 -7.08 11.43 -42.50
CA ARG A 522 -6.95 10.03 -42.07
C ARG A 522 -7.33 9.81 -40.60
N HIS A 523 -7.08 10.79 -39.72
CA HIS A 523 -7.25 10.64 -38.28
C HIS A 523 -8.40 11.48 -37.70
N LYS A 524 -9.18 12.13 -38.56
CA LYS A 524 -10.37 12.88 -38.16
C LYS A 524 -11.44 11.92 -37.66
N VAL A 525 -12.01 12.22 -36.50
CA VAL A 525 -13.13 11.44 -35.97
C VAL A 525 -14.45 11.98 -36.50
N SER A 526 -15.36 11.07 -36.80
CA SER A 526 -16.71 11.36 -37.28
C SER A 526 -17.72 11.22 -36.12
N PRO A 527 -18.83 11.98 -36.11
CA PRO A 527 -19.94 11.75 -35.18
C PRO A 527 -20.87 10.62 -35.62
N PHE A 528 -20.63 10.02 -36.78
CA PHE A 528 -21.49 9.00 -37.36
C PHE A 528 -21.03 7.60 -36.97
N ALA A 529 -21.89 6.87 -36.27
CA ALA A 529 -21.52 5.55 -35.80
C ALA A 529 -21.52 4.52 -36.94
N PRO A 530 -20.49 3.66 -37.08
CA PRO A 530 -20.53 2.53 -37.99
C PRO A 530 -21.45 1.43 -37.44
N CYS A 531 -22.04 0.62 -38.32
CA CYS A 531 -22.84 -0.52 -37.87
C CYS A 531 -21.94 -1.59 -37.21
N GLY A 532 -22.31 -2.01 -36.00
CA GLY A 532 -21.62 -3.04 -35.24
C GLY A 532 -21.64 -4.45 -35.83
N ASN A 533 -22.53 -4.72 -36.79
CA ASN A 533 -22.47 -5.96 -37.56
C ASN A 533 -21.27 -5.92 -38.51
N ARG A 534 -20.32 -6.84 -38.33
CA ARG A 534 -19.08 -6.89 -39.12
C ARG A 534 -19.34 -6.99 -40.63
N SER A 535 -20.40 -7.66 -41.04
CA SER A 535 -20.75 -7.84 -42.47
C SER A 535 -21.50 -6.65 -43.08
N CYS A 536 -21.72 -5.56 -42.33
CA CYS A 536 -22.47 -4.39 -42.78
C CYS A 536 -21.61 -3.13 -42.70
N ASP A 537 -21.27 -2.53 -43.84
CA ASP A 537 -20.42 -1.33 -43.92
C ASP A 537 -21.20 -0.02 -43.89
N ARG A 538 -22.49 -0.07 -43.56
CA ARG A 538 -23.30 1.12 -43.33
C ARG A 538 -22.76 1.91 -42.14
N VAL A 539 -22.63 3.21 -42.36
CA VAL A 539 -22.35 4.24 -41.36
C VAL A 539 -23.58 5.13 -41.25
N GLU A 540 -23.84 5.70 -40.07
CA GLU A 540 -24.95 6.65 -39.90
C GLU A 540 -24.84 7.82 -40.89
N GLU A 541 -25.98 8.25 -41.44
CA GLU A 541 -26.04 9.51 -42.19
C GLU A 541 -26.48 10.66 -41.28
N ARG A 542 -27.19 10.32 -40.19
CA ARG A 542 -27.61 11.24 -39.14
C ARG A 542 -27.13 10.74 -37.79
N VAL A 543 -26.56 11.64 -36.98
CA VAL A 543 -26.06 11.32 -35.64
C VAL A 543 -27.17 10.72 -34.78
N LYS A 544 -26.94 9.52 -34.23
CA LYS A 544 -27.90 8.71 -33.46
C LYS A 544 -29.04 8.09 -34.28
N GLU A 545 -28.86 7.88 -35.57
CA GLU A 545 -29.82 7.17 -36.41
C GLU A 545 -29.88 5.67 -36.13
N PHE A 546 -28.74 5.05 -35.79
CA PHE A 546 -28.65 3.62 -35.55
C PHE A 546 -29.15 3.25 -34.16
N GLN A 547 -29.69 2.05 -34.03
CA GLN A 547 -30.20 1.53 -32.77
C GLN A 547 -29.06 0.97 -31.92
N LEU A 548 -28.93 1.44 -30.68
CA LEU A 548 -27.99 0.85 -29.72
C LEU A 548 -28.51 -0.50 -29.22
N CYS A 549 -27.59 -1.43 -28.92
CA CYS A 549 -27.93 -2.65 -28.21
C CYS A 549 -28.58 -2.31 -26.86
N SER A 550 -29.79 -2.78 -26.61
CA SER A 550 -30.59 -2.44 -25.42
C SER A 550 -29.98 -2.86 -24.08
N ARG A 551 -28.97 -3.74 -24.08
CA ARG A 551 -28.28 -4.19 -22.87
C ARG A 551 -27.01 -3.40 -22.61
N CYS A 552 -26.00 -3.54 -23.48
CA CYS A 552 -24.71 -2.86 -23.23
C CYS A 552 -24.78 -1.36 -23.55
N MET A 553 -25.68 -0.94 -24.45
CA MET A 553 -25.78 0.42 -25.00
C MET A 553 -24.51 0.92 -25.70
N ILE A 554 -23.49 0.08 -25.95
CA ILE A 554 -22.19 0.47 -26.54
C ILE A 554 -22.23 0.40 -28.07
N ILE A 555 -22.76 -0.69 -28.62
CA ILE A 555 -22.70 -0.98 -30.05
C ILE A 555 -23.99 -0.50 -30.72
N SER A 556 -23.85 0.24 -31.83
CA SER A 556 -24.96 0.70 -32.68
C SER A 556 -25.17 -0.22 -33.88
N TYR A 557 -26.41 -0.36 -34.33
CA TYR A 557 -26.77 -1.18 -35.48
C TYR A 557 -27.78 -0.43 -36.35
N CYS A 558 -27.55 -0.45 -37.66
CA CYS A 558 -28.45 0.17 -38.64
C CYS A 558 -29.84 -0.48 -38.71
N SER A 559 -30.02 -1.68 -38.16
CA SER A 559 -31.27 -2.45 -38.25
C SER A 559 -31.33 -3.58 -37.22
N LYS A 560 -32.53 -4.07 -36.91
CA LYS A 560 -32.75 -5.25 -36.04
C LYS A 560 -32.17 -6.52 -36.66
N GLU A 561 -32.15 -6.61 -37.98
CA GLU A 561 -31.55 -7.70 -38.75
C GLU A 561 -30.05 -7.77 -38.47
N CYS A 562 -29.36 -6.63 -38.47
CA CYS A 562 -27.93 -6.56 -38.12
C CYS A 562 -27.66 -6.93 -36.65
N ILE A 563 -28.54 -6.53 -35.72
CA ILE A 563 -28.43 -6.96 -34.31
C ILE A 563 -28.54 -8.49 -34.20
N ARG A 564 -29.54 -9.10 -34.86
CA ARG A 564 -29.75 -10.55 -34.81
C ARG A 564 -28.60 -11.32 -35.47
N ALA A 565 -28.09 -10.82 -36.59
CA ALA A 565 -26.97 -11.43 -37.30
C ALA A 565 -25.69 -11.45 -36.44
N ASP A 566 -25.39 -10.34 -35.76
CA ASP A 566 -24.18 -10.22 -34.93
C ASP A 566 -24.36 -10.79 -33.50
N TRP A 567 -25.59 -11.08 -33.07
CA TRP A 567 -25.91 -11.43 -31.68
C TRP A 567 -25.10 -12.62 -31.13
N LYS A 568 -24.85 -13.65 -31.94
CA LYS A 568 -24.07 -14.83 -31.49
C LYS A 568 -22.68 -14.43 -30.98
N ARG A 569 -22.04 -13.48 -31.65
CA ARG A 569 -20.74 -12.91 -31.28
C ARG A 569 -20.90 -11.89 -30.15
N HIS A 570 -21.76 -10.90 -30.36
CA HIS A 570 -21.93 -9.79 -29.44
C HIS A 570 -22.38 -10.23 -28.04
N LYS A 571 -23.19 -11.29 -27.90
CA LYS A 571 -23.71 -11.77 -26.60
C LYS A 571 -22.60 -12.09 -25.58
N ILE A 572 -21.43 -12.54 -26.04
CA ILE A 572 -20.29 -12.86 -25.17
C ILE A 572 -19.73 -11.57 -24.55
N GLU A 573 -19.52 -10.55 -25.39
CA GLU A 573 -18.98 -9.25 -24.99
C GLU A 573 -20.03 -8.45 -24.20
N CYS A 574 -21.29 -8.48 -24.64
CA CYS A 574 -22.41 -7.78 -24.03
C CYS A 574 -22.64 -8.18 -22.56
N ARG A 575 -22.30 -9.42 -22.18
CA ARG A 575 -22.40 -9.90 -20.79
C ARG A 575 -21.32 -9.35 -19.86
N LYS A 576 -20.20 -8.88 -20.40
CA LYS A 576 -19.10 -8.30 -19.63
C LYS A 576 -19.32 -6.82 -19.30
N CYS A 577 -20.31 -6.19 -19.93
CA CYS A 577 -20.63 -4.77 -19.75
C CYS A 577 -21.65 -4.51 -18.63
N ASP A 578 -22.19 -5.56 -18.00
CA ASP A 578 -22.97 -5.49 -16.75
C ASP A 578 -22.01 -5.59 -15.55
#